data_AF-A0A8X6TWC5-F1
#
_entry.id   AF-A0A8X6TWC5-F1
#
_cell.length_a   1.000
_cell.length_b   1.000
_cell.length_c   1.000
_cell.angle_alpha   90.00
_cell.angle_beta   90.00
_cell.angle_gamma   90.00
#
_symmetry.space_group_name_H-M   'P 1'
#
loop_
_entity.id
_entity.type
_entity.pdbx_description
1 polymer ?
#
loop_
_entity_poly.entity_id
_entity_poly.type
_entity_poly.pdbx_seq_one_letter_code
_entity_poly.pdbx_strand_id
1 'polypeptide(L)'
;MVPYFGHHGCKQFMKKKTVRYGYRVWCLNIKLEYLIQFELYRGAGTVLDDYGIVTGGPVALDLISELPENKQYDLFFDNPFTSPALIYKLTEKNGNTWYYTS
;
A
#
# COMPACT_ATOMS: atom_id res chain seq x y z
N MET A 1 -8.39 8.89 -1.54
CA MET A 1 -8.53 9.36 -2.94
C MET A 1 -8.64 10.85 -2.89
N VAL A 2 -7.88 11.54 -3.74
CA VAL A 2 -7.94 13.00 -3.87
C VAL A 2 -8.92 13.33 -5.00
N PRO A 3 -10.03 14.05 -4.73
CA PRO A 3 -11.03 14.37 -5.75
C PRO A 3 -10.42 15.17 -6.91
N TYR A 4 -10.72 14.76 -8.13
CA TYR A 4 -10.32 15.51 -9.32
C TYR A 4 -11.28 15.25 -10.49
N PHE A 5 -11.87 16.33 -11.02
CA PHE A 5 -12.91 16.26 -12.05
C PHE A 5 -12.45 16.72 -13.43
N GLY A 6 -11.23 17.25 -13.55
CA GLY A 6 -10.68 17.70 -14.83
C GLY A 6 -10.39 16.56 -15.82
N HIS A 7 -9.99 16.93 -17.04
CA HIS A 7 -9.70 15.99 -18.12
C HIS A 7 -8.22 15.57 -18.10
N HIS A 8 -7.85 14.70 -17.15
CA HIS A 8 -6.52 14.11 -17.10
C HIS A 8 -6.58 12.58 -17.19
N GLY A 9 -5.74 11.96 -18.02
CA GLY A 9 -5.77 10.52 -18.29
C GLY A 9 -5.46 9.64 -17.08
N CYS A 10 -4.58 10.09 -16.19
CA CYS A 10 -4.22 9.33 -14.98
C CYS A 10 -5.28 9.38 -13.85
N LYS A 11 -6.40 10.12 -14.01
CA LYS A 11 -7.47 10.08 -13.02
C LYS A 11 -8.16 8.73 -13.05
N GLN A 12 -8.64 8.28 -11.91
CA GLN A 12 -9.23 6.95 -11.79
C GLN A 12 -10.67 7.02 -11.36
N PHE A 13 -11.46 6.10 -11.92
CA PHE A 13 -12.83 5.87 -11.49
C PHE A 13 -12.88 4.78 -10.40
N MET A 14 -13.68 5.01 -9.36
CA MET A 14 -13.97 4.03 -8.30
C MET A 14 -15.47 3.96 -8.03
N LYS A 15 -16.13 2.92 -8.55
CA LYS A 15 -17.60 2.76 -8.50
C LYS A 15 -18.18 2.80 -7.07
N LYS A 16 -17.47 2.22 -6.10
CA LYS A 16 -17.94 2.03 -4.71
C LYS A 16 -17.54 3.13 -3.72
N LYS A 17 -17.01 4.28 -4.20
CA LYS A 17 -16.61 5.40 -3.32
C LYS A 17 -17.56 6.59 -3.48
N THR A 18 -17.73 7.36 -2.40
CA THR A 18 -18.54 8.59 -2.41
C THR A 18 -18.03 9.58 -3.46
N VAL A 19 -16.71 9.80 -3.47
CA VAL A 19 -16.01 10.48 -4.57
C VAL A 19 -15.57 9.43 -5.57
N ARG A 20 -16.14 9.47 -6.78
CA ARG A 20 -15.93 8.43 -7.80
C ARG A 20 -14.78 8.72 -8.75
N TYR A 21 -14.36 9.98 -8.89
CA TYR A 21 -13.26 10.39 -9.79
C TYR A 21 -12.19 11.13 -9.01
N GLY A 22 -10.94 10.75 -9.24
CA GLY A 22 -9.81 11.36 -8.56
C GLY A 22 -8.51 10.60 -8.72
N TYR A 23 -7.49 11.05 -8.02
CA TYR A 23 -6.22 10.35 -7.92
C TYR A 23 -6.24 9.40 -6.72
N ARG A 24 -5.84 8.15 -6.97
CA ARG A 24 -5.64 7.20 -5.88
C ARG A 24 -4.26 7.43 -5.27
N VAL A 25 -4.22 7.36 -3.95
CA VAL A 25 -3.02 7.52 -3.14
C VAL A 25 -2.97 6.34 -2.20
N TRP A 26 -1.84 5.66 -2.17
CA TRP A 26 -1.49 4.61 -1.22
C TRP A 26 -0.84 5.27 -0.02
N CYS A 27 -1.22 4.89 1.19
CA CYS A 27 -0.79 5.57 2.42
C CYS A 27 -0.34 4.56 3.47
N LEU A 28 0.72 4.91 4.20
CA LEU A 28 1.09 4.30 5.46
C LEU A 28 0.76 5.28 6.58
N ASN A 29 -0.13 4.84 7.47
CA ASN A 29 -0.57 5.63 8.61
C ASN A 29 -0.30 4.85 9.90
N ILE A 30 -0.08 5.55 11.01
CA ILE A 30 -0.19 4.93 12.33
C ILE A 30 -1.66 4.76 12.72
N LYS A 31 -1.90 3.97 13.78
CA LYS A 31 -3.25 3.73 14.33
C LYS A 31 -4.03 5.00 14.71
N LEU A 32 -3.33 6.07 15.11
CA LEU A 32 -3.92 7.38 15.40
C LEU A 32 -4.09 8.26 14.14
N GLU A 33 -4.14 7.63 12.97
CA GLU A 33 -4.42 8.25 11.67
C GLU A 33 -3.37 9.27 11.18
N TYR A 34 -2.22 9.36 11.84
CA TYR A 34 -1.12 10.19 11.35
C TYR A 34 -0.48 9.55 10.11
N LEU A 35 -0.41 10.31 9.03
CA LEU A 35 0.21 9.92 7.77
C LEU A 35 1.73 9.95 7.90
N ILE A 36 2.37 8.78 7.77
CA ILE A 36 3.84 8.67 7.75
C ILE A 36 4.34 8.89 6.32
N GLN A 37 3.78 8.14 5.38
CA GLN A 37 4.21 8.16 3.98
C GLN A 37 3.04 7.88 3.04
N PHE A 38 3.16 8.35 1.80
CA PHE A 38 2.22 8.03 0.75
C PHE A 38 2.89 7.93 -0.62
N GLU A 39 2.21 7.25 -1.54
CA GLU A 39 2.57 7.18 -2.94
C GLU A 39 1.35 7.38 -3.85
N LEU A 40 1.52 8.17 -4.91
CA LEU A 40 0.52 8.36 -5.95
C LEU A 40 0.43 7.12 -6.84
N TYR A 41 -0.77 6.53 -6.93
CA TYR A 41 -0.99 5.37 -7.78
C TYR A 41 -1.09 5.78 -9.25
N ARG A 42 -0.17 5.25 -10.08
CA ARG A 42 0.02 5.68 -11.47
C ARG A 42 -0.76 4.85 -12.51
N GLY A 43 -1.48 3.80 -12.09
CA GLY A 43 -2.37 3.00 -12.96
C GLY A 43 -1.69 1.89 -13.76
N ALA A 44 -0.45 2.06 -14.22
CA ALA A 44 0.35 1.02 -14.86
C ALA A 44 1.83 1.23 -14.49
N GLY A 45 2.41 0.29 -13.75
CA GLY A 45 3.79 0.43 -13.25
C GLY A 45 4.12 -0.39 -12.01
N THR A 46 3.38 -1.44 -11.70
CA THR A 46 3.87 -2.43 -10.73
C THR A 46 4.86 -3.32 -11.46
N VAL A 47 6.12 -2.90 -11.42
CA VAL A 47 7.26 -3.77 -11.75
C VAL A 47 7.08 -5.03 -10.90
N LEU A 48 6.97 -6.19 -11.55
CA LEU A 48 7.08 -7.46 -10.85
C LEU A 48 8.46 -7.47 -10.21
N ASP A 49 8.52 -7.55 -8.88
CA ASP A 49 9.78 -7.89 -8.27
C ASP A 49 10.09 -9.36 -8.58
N ASP A 50 11.36 -9.75 -8.49
CA ASP A 50 11.84 -11.10 -8.81
C ASP A 50 11.19 -12.19 -7.93
N TYR A 51 10.38 -11.81 -6.94
CA TYR A 51 9.69 -12.66 -5.97
C TYR A 51 8.21 -12.89 -6.32
N GLY A 52 7.74 -12.36 -7.46
CA GLY A 52 6.36 -12.54 -7.90
C GLY A 52 5.34 -11.75 -7.07
N ILE A 53 5.78 -10.68 -6.38
CA ILE A 53 4.86 -9.82 -5.64
C ILE A 53 4.07 -8.98 -6.65
N VAL A 54 2.84 -9.41 -6.90
CA VAL A 54 1.90 -8.70 -7.76
C VAL A 54 1.18 -7.57 -7.01
N THR A 55 0.64 -6.62 -7.76
CA THR A 55 -0.24 -5.56 -7.23
C THR A 55 0.47 -4.60 -6.29
N GLY A 56 -0.03 -4.33 -5.08
CA GLY A 56 0.42 -3.24 -4.22
C GLY A 56 1.65 -3.59 -3.38
N GLY A 57 2.14 -4.83 -3.41
CA GLY A 57 3.19 -5.27 -2.50
C GLY A 57 4.55 -4.55 -2.64
N PRO A 58 5.06 -4.22 -3.84
CA PRO A 58 6.26 -3.39 -3.95
C PRO A 58 6.09 -2.04 -3.25
N VAL A 59 4.93 -1.40 -3.43
CA VAL A 59 4.68 -0.13 -2.73
C VAL A 59 4.47 -0.32 -1.24
N ALA A 60 3.89 -1.43 -0.77
CA ALA A 60 3.87 -1.70 0.67
C ALA A 60 5.31 -1.74 1.24
N LEU A 61 6.25 -2.40 0.57
CA LEU A 61 7.65 -2.44 1.00
C LEU A 61 8.30 -1.06 0.99
N ASP A 62 8.06 -0.26 -0.05
CA ASP A 62 8.60 1.10 -0.16
C ASP A 62 8.04 2.00 0.95
N LEU A 63 6.73 1.93 1.22
CA LEU A 63 6.10 2.66 2.32
C LEU A 63 6.68 2.25 3.69
N ILE A 64 6.89 0.97 3.91
CA ILE A 64 7.41 0.42 5.18
C ILE A 64 8.89 0.73 5.37
N SER A 65 9.64 0.95 4.29
CA SER A 65 11.09 1.21 4.37
C SER A 65 11.45 2.46 5.17
N GLU A 66 10.48 3.34 5.39
CA GLU A 66 10.64 4.62 6.11
C GLU A 66 10.29 4.51 7.60
N LEU A 67 9.84 3.33 8.03
CA LEU A 67 9.72 3.03 9.46
C LEU A 67 11.11 2.85 10.09
N PRO A 68 11.35 3.36 11.31
CA PRO A 68 12.60 3.13 12.02
C PRO A 68 12.92 1.65 12.16
N GLU A 69 14.16 1.30 11.82
CA GLU A 69 14.70 -0.06 11.99
C GLU A 69 14.78 -0.47 13.47
N ASN A 70 14.94 -1.77 13.72
CA ASN A 70 15.09 -2.37 15.06
C ASN A 70 13.88 -2.16 16.00
N LYS A 71 12.70 -1.94 15.43
CA LYS A 71 11.43 -1.94 16.15
C LYS A 71 10.48 -2.98 15.57
N GLN A 72 9.71 -3.58 16.45
CA GLN A 72 8.58 -4.41 16.06
C GLN A 72 7.38 -3.51 15.82
N TYR A 73 6.72 -3.72 14.70
CA TYR A 73 5.50 -3.01 14.33
C TYR A 73 4.40 -4.03 14.20
N ASP A 74 3.16 -3.57 14.41
CA ASP A 74 1.96 -4.24 13.94
C ASP A 74 1.44 -3.50 12.67
N LEU A 75 1.46 -4.16 11.53
CA LEU A 75 1.11 -3.73 10.18
C LEU A 75 -0.22 -4.36 9.81
N PHE A 76 -1.11 -3.52 9.30
CA PHE A 76 -2.44 -3.91 8.85
C PHE A 76 -2.55 -3.55 7.38
N PHE A 77 -3.04 -4.49 6.57
CA PHE A 77 -3.08 -4.36 5.12
C PHE A 77 -4.50 -4.57 4.60
N ASP A 78 -4.89 -3.72 3.65
CA ASP A 78 -6.04 -4.02 2.80
C ASP A 78 -5.67 -5.09 1.76
N ASN A 79 -6.68 -5.77 1.21
CA ASN A 79 -6.53 -6.84 0.22
C ASN A 79 -5.51 -6.58 -0.93
N PRO A 80 -5.40 -5.37 -1.54
CA PRO A 80 -4.39 -5.11 -2.58
C PRO A 80 -2.93 -5.22 -2.12
N PHE A 81 -2.70 -5.23 -0.82
CA PHE A 81 -1.41 -5.35 -0.14
C PHE A 81 -1.30 -6.66 0.64
N THR A 82 -2.14 -7.66 0.33
CA THR A 82 -2.13 -8.95 1.03
C THR A 82 -1.75 -10.06 0.05
N SER A 83 -0.55 -10.62 0.21
CA SER A 83 -0.12 -11.81 -0.52
C SER A 83 0.84 -12.66 0.31
N PRO A 84 0.86 -14.00 0.16
CA PRO A 84 1.80 -14.86 0.88
C PRO A 84 3.27 -14.48 0.63
N ALA A 85 3.63 -14.11 -0.60
CA ALA A 85 4.98 -13.69 -0.95
C ALA A 85 5.41 -12.41 -0.22
N LEU A 86 4.50 -11.43 -0.10
CA LEU A 86 4.78 -10.20 0.64
C LEU A 86 4.95 -10.48 2.15
N ILE A 87 4.08 -11.31 2.72
CA ILE A 87 4.17 -11.68 4.14
C ILE A 87 5.50 -12.38 4.43
N TYR A 88 5.90 -13.35 3.59
CA TYR A 88 7.16 -14.06 3.73
C TYR A 88 8.36 -13.08 3.72
N LYS A 89 8.40 -12.17 2.76
CA LYS A 89 9.47 -11.17 2.63
C LYS A 89 9.53 -10.21 3.82
N LEU A 90 8.38 -9.82 4.38
CA LEU A 90 8.31 -9.00 5.59
C LEU A 90 8.78 -9.76 6.84
N THR A 91 8.51 -11.07 6.92
CA THR A 91 8.96 -11.90 8.04
C THR A 91 10.45 -12.18 8.03
N GLU A 92 11.05 -12.41 6.85
CA GLU A 92 12.51 -12.55 6.73
C GLU A 92 13.24 -11.28 7.17
N LYS A 93 12.67 -10.10 6.85
CA LYS A 93 13.30 -8.82 7.15
C LYS A 93 13.22 -8.43 8.64
N ASN A 94 12.15 -8.82 9.35
CA ASN A 94 11.85 -8.25 10.69
C ASN A 94 11.48 -9.25 11.80
N GLY A 95 11.39 -10.56 11.57
CA GLY A 95 11.08 -11.53 12.63
C GLY A 95 9.71 -11.34 13.32
N ASN A 96 8.80 -10.53 12.76
CA ASN A 96 7.52 -10.18 13.37
C ASN A 96 6.43 -11.24 13.07
N THR A 97 5.58 -11.49 14.06
CA THR A 97 4.45 -12.44 14.01
C THR A 97 3.17 -11.69 13.64
N TRP A 98 2.34 -12.24 12.75
CA TRP A 98 1.17 -11.55 12.19
C TRP A 98 -0.16 -12.29 12.41
N TYR A 99 -1.21 -11.53 12.70
CA TYR A 99 -2.60 -12.00 12.77
C TYR A 99 -3.39 -11.53 11.55
N TYR A 100 -4.08 -12.47 10.90
CA TYR A 100 -5.03 -12.18 9.82
C TYR A 100 -6.27 -11.52 10.42
N THR A 101 -6.63 -10.31 9.98
CA THR A 101 -7.97 -9.78 10.25
C THR A 101 -8.68 -9.53 8.93
N SER A 102 -9.83 -10.18 8.78
CA SER A 102 -10.76 -10.15 7.64
C SER A 102 -11.27 -8.75 7.29
#